data_AF-A0A844SQR2-F1
#
_entry.id   AF-A0A844SQR2-F1
#
_cell.length_a   1.000
_cell.length_b   1.000
_cell.length_c   1.000
_cell.angle_alpha   90.00
_cell.angle_beta   90.00
_cell.angle_gamma   90.00
#
_symmetry.space_group_name_H-M   'P 1'
#
loop_
_entity.id
_entity.type
_entity.pdbx_description
1 polymer ?
#
loop_
_entity_poly.entity_id
_entity_poly.type
_entity_poly.pdbx_seq_one_letter_code
_entity_poly.pdbx_strand_id
1 'polypeptide(L)'
;MSGRAHRIGAVAGALLALLAAGPVAAGAVAESSVDDASLLYLSSNDWERQSETRKVALAADFMRIFCTDQTMSAISLADCLDRDKANGALFERAMACVSALSTGR
;
A
#
# COMPACT_ATOMS: atom_id res chain seq x y z
N MET A 1 67.27 9.74 -9.69
CA MET A 1 66.86 9.19 -8.38
C MET A 1 66.08 10.28 -7.65
N SER A 2 64.75 10.23 -7.68
CA SER A 2 63.89 11.16 -6.92
C SER A 2 63.00 10.32 -6.02
N GLY A 3 63.43 10.19 -4.76
CA GLY A 3 62.71 9.46 -3.73
C GLY A 3 61.46 10.22 -3.31
N ARG A 4 60.31 9.52 -3.32
CA ARG A 4 59.06 10.03 -2.78
C ARG A 4 59.18 10.14 -1.26
N ALA A 5 58.80 11.30 -0.74
CA ALA A 5 58.69 11.59 0.67
C ALA A 5 57.60 10.72 1.32
N HIS A 6 57.94 10.01 2.38
CA HIS A 6 56.97 9.51 3.35
C HIS A 6 57.02 10.41 4.57
N ARG A 7 56.02 11.29 4.72
CA ARG A 7 55.76 12.04 5.95
C ARG A 7 54.61 11.40 6.71
N ILE A 8 54.99 10.71 7.79
CA ILE A 8 54.47 10.73 9.17
C ILE A 8 53.05 11.32 9.36
N GLY A 9 52.12 10.44 9.76
CA GLY A 9 51.44 10.45 11.06
C GLY A 9 50.52 11.62 11.43
N ALA A 10 49.24 11.30 11.65
CA ALA A 10 48.45 11.75 12.80
C ALA A 10 47.16 10.91 12.91
N VAL A 11 47.07 10.12 13.97
CA VAL A 11 45.83 9.47 14.44
C VAL A 11 45.01 10.54 15.18
N ALA A 12 43.83 10.82 14.69
CA ALA A 12 42.71 11.42 15.42
C ALA A 12 41.46 10.74 14.84
N GLY A 13 40.65 9.99 15.58
CA GLY A 13 40.22 10.23 16.95
C GLY A 13 38.82 10.86 16.88
N ALA A 14 37.81 10.01 17.08
CA ALA A 14 36.38 10.31 17.24
C ALA A 14 35.56 10.69 15.99
N LEU A 15 34.78 9.72 15.50
CA LEU A 15 33.49 9.97 14.84
C LEU A 15 32.50 8.87 15.26
N LEU A 16 31.98 9.02 16.48
CA LEU A 16 30.75 8.39 16.93
C LEU A 16 29.73 9.50 17.14
N ALA A 17 28.89 9.71 16.15
CA ALA A 17 27.57 10.32 16.33
C ALA A 17 26.60 9.50 15.49
N LEU A 18 25.73 8.79 16.21
CA LEU A 18 24.69 7.92 15.70
C LEU A 18 23.83 8.66 14.67
N LEU A 19 23.88 8.24 13.41
CA LEU A 19 22.82 8.51 12.45
C LEU A 19 21.69 7.52 12.70
N ALA A 20 20.89 7.81 13.73
CA ALA A 20 19.51 7.37 13.76
C ALA A 20 18.72 8.21 12.73
N ALA A 21 18.92 7.89 11.45
CA ALA A 21 18.06 8.34 10.36
C ALA A 21 17.36 7.10 9.84
N GLY A 22 16.24 6.75 10.49
CA GLY A 22 15.28 5.81 9.93
C GLY A 22 14.85 6.28 8.54
N PRO A 23 14.38 5.36 7.68
CA PRO A 23 14.03 5.68 6.31
C PRO A 23 13.04 6.84 6.30
N VAL A 24 13.47 7.95 5.68
CA VAL A 24 12.59 9.04 5.26
C VAL A 24 11.73 8.48 4.14
N ALA A 25 10.62 7.83 4.51
CA ALA A 25 9.51 7.61 3.62
C ALA A 25 8.74 8.93 3.58
N ALA A 26 9.05 9.74 2.58
CA ALA A 26 8.17 10.81 2.13
C ALA A 26 6.84 10.19 1.69
N GLY A 27 5.89 10.08 2.62
CA GLY A 27 4.50 9.78 2.37
C GLY A 27 3.68 11.05 2.50
N ALA A 28 3.76 11.95 1.51
CA ALA A 28 2.76 12.99 1.38
C ALA A 28 1.53 12.40 0.68
N VAL A 29 0.49 12.00 1.41
CA VAL A 29 -0.86 11.92 0.82
C VAL A 29 -1.97 12.04 1.87
N ALA A 30 -2.51 13.25 1.93
CA ALA A 30 -3.88 13.63 2.28
C ALA A 30 -4.64 12.81 3.34
N GLU A 31 -4.65 13.29 4.58
CA GLU A 31 -5.88 13.29 5.37
C GLU A 31 -6.87 14.23 4.67
N SER A 32 -7.68 13.66 3.77
CA SER A 32 -8.87 14.30 3.23
C SER A 32 -9.98 13.26 3.25
N SER A 33 -10.40 12.94 4.47
CA SER A 33 -11.54 12.09 4.84
C SER A 33 -12.88 12.74 4.47
N VAL A 34 -13.01 13.19 3.22
CA VAL A 34 -14.24 13.79 2.72
C VAL A 34 -14.96 12.68 1.97
N ASP A 35 -15.97 12.10 2.62
CA ASP A 35 -16.77 10.94 2.20
C ASP A 35 -16.03 9.58 2.24
N ASP A 36 -15.68 9.17 3.46
CA ASP A 36 -15.11 7.86 3.81
C ASP A 36 -16.17 6.76 3.82
N ALA A 37 -16.86 6.56 2.69
CA ALA A 37 -17.67 5.37 2.51
C ALA A 37 -16.73 4.18 2.30
N SER A 38 -16.23 3.64 3.40
CA SER A 38 -15.46 2.39 3.41
C SER A 38 -16.21 1.33 2.61
N LEU A 39 -15.48 0.50 1.87
CA LEU A 39 -16.05 -0.62 1.11
C LEU A 39 -17.00 -1.48 1.97
N LEU A 40 -16.77 -1.51 3.28
CA LEU A 40 -17.59 -2.20 4.28
C LEU A 40 -19.04 -1.71 4.38
N TYR A 41 -19.27 -0.42 4.16
CA TYR A 41 -20.58 0.22 4.32
C TYR A 41 -21.16 0.73 3.00
N LEU A 42 -20.39 0.61 1.92
CA LEU A 42 -20.79 1.09 0.61
C LEU A 42 -21.87 0.19 0.00
N SER A 43 -22.94 0.78 -0.51
CA SER A 43 -23.95 0.04 -1.26
C SER A 43 -23.42 -0.34 -2.65
N SER A 44 -24.01 -1.36 -3.27
CA SER A 44 -23.64 -1.74 -4.64
C SER A 44 -23.95 -0.63 -5.66
N ASN A 45 -24.97 0.20 -5.44
CA ASN A 45 -25.27 1.32 -6.34
C ASN A 45 -24.21 2.41 -6.23
N ASP A 46 -23.78 2.71 -5.01
CA ASP A 46 -22.76 3.73 -4.77
C ASP A 46 -21.40 3.27 -5.27
N TRP A 47 -21.11 1.96 -5.23
CA TRP A 47 -19.94 1.36 -5.87
C TRP A 47 -19.90 1.63 -7.38
N GLU A 48 -21.00 1.40 -8.10
CA GLU A 48 -21.05 1.61 -9.55
C GLU A 48 -20.86 3.09 -9.95
N ARG A 49 -21.21 4.02 -9.07
CA ARG A 49 -21.04 5.47 -9.26
C ARG A 49 -19.62 5.96 -8.98
N GLN A 50 -18.80 5.17 -8.30
CA GLN A 50 -17.42 5.56 -8.01
C GLN A 50 -16.59 5.65 -9.29
N SER A 51 -15.64 6.58 -9.31
CA SER A 51 -14.59 6.56 -10.34
C SER A 51 -13.69 5.34 -10.16
N GLU A 52 -13.08 4.89 -11.25
CA GLU A 52 -12.13 3.76 -11.25
C GLU A 52 -11.02 3.94 -10.22
N THR A 53 -10.42 5.13 -10.15
CA THR A 53 -9.39 5.45 -9.15
C THR A 53 -9.90 5.30 -7.71
N ARG A 54 -11.16 5.68 -7.45
CA ARG A 54 -11.76 5.59 -6.11
C ARG A 54 -12.08 4.14 -5.74
N LYS A 55 -12.54 3.32 -6.68
CA LYS A 55 -12.75 1.87 -6.47
C LYS A 55 -11.46 1.16 -6.07
N VAL A 56 -10.35 1.46 -6.76
CA VAL A 56 -9.04 0.88 -6.43
C VAL A 56 -8.58 1.31 -5.04
N ALA A 57 -8.76 2.58 -4.67
CA ALA A 57 -8.44 3.06 -3.32
C ALA A 57 -9.26 2.33 -2.23
N LEU A 58 -10.57 2.19 -2.44
CA LEU A 58 -11.46 1.47 -1.52
C LEU A 58 -11.10 -0.02 -1.40
N ALA A 59 -10.72 -0.66 -2.51
CA ALA A 59 -10.23 -2.03 -2.51
C ALA A 59 -8.90 -2.16 -1.75
N ALA A 60 -7.98 -1.21 -1.90
CA ALA A 60 -6.71 -1.19 -1.17
C ALA A 60 -6.94 -1.05 0.34
N ASP A 61 -7.85 -0.16 0.76
CA ASP A 61 -8.19 0.03 2.17
C ASP A 61 -8.86 -1.22 2.78
N PHE A 62 -9.75 -1.86 2.03
CA PHE A 62 -10.33 -3.14 2.43
C PHE A 62 -9.25 -4.21 2.63
N MET A 63 -8.34 -4.35 1.66
CA MET A 63 -7.26 -5.34 1.72
C MET A 63 -6.33 -5.10 2.90
N ARG A 64 -6.00 -3.84 3.21
CA ARG A 64 -5.18 -3.50 4.38
C ARG A 64 -5.74 -4.06 5.69
N ILE A 65 -7.06 -4.19 5.80
CA ILE A 65 -7.74 -4.65 7.02
C ILE A 65 -7.96 -6.16 7.00
N PHE A 66 -8.40 -6.72 5.86
CA PHE A 66 -8.88 -8.10 5.79
C PHE A 66 -7.92 -9.07 5.10
N CYS A 67 -6.94 -8.58 4.34
CA CYS A 67 -5.99 -9.41 3.63
C CYS A 67 -4.61 -9.35 4.31
N THR A 68 -4.07 -10.50 4.68
CA THR A 68 -2.69 -10.60 5.20
C THR A 68 -1.65 -10.73 4.08
N ASP A 69 -2.10 -11.10 2.89
CA ASP A 69 -1.25 -11.29 1.72
C ASP A 69 -1.04 -9.98 0.95
N GLN A 70 0.16 -9.42 1.08
CA GLN A 70 0.54 -8.17 0.45
C GLN A 70 0.85 -8.29 -1.05
N THR A 71 0.91 -9.51 -1.59
CA THR A 71 1.14 -9.73 -3.02
C THR A 71 -0.13 -9.66 -3.86
N MET A 72 -1.30 -9.66 -3.21
CA MET A 72 -2.57 -9.44 -3.89
C MET A 72 -2.66 -7.98 -4.37
N SER A 73 -3.17 -7.78 -5.58
CA SER A 73 -3.35 -6.44 -6.17
C SER A 73 -4.74 -5.87 -5.86
N ALA A 74 -4.78 -4.63 -5.37
CA ALA A 74 -6.03 -3.88 -5.17
C ALA A 74 -6.82 -3.68 -6.48
N ILE A 75 -6.11 -3.57 -7.61
CA ILE A 75 -6.73 -3.48 -8.93
C ILE A 75 -7.48 -4.78 -9.24
N SER A 76 -6.86 -5.94 -8.97
CA SER A 76 -7.51 -7.24 -9.21
C SER A 76 -8.75 -7.45 -8.36
N LEU A 77 -8.78 -6.93 -7.13
CA LEU A 77 -9.97 -6.96 -6.28
C LEU A 77 -11.06 -6.02 -6.81
N ALA A 78 -10.72 -4.77 -7.17
CA ALA A 78 -11.67 -3.83 -7.75
C ALA A 78 -12.28 -4.38 -9.05
N ASP A 79 -11.46 -4.95 -9.93
CA ASP A 79 -11.90 -5.61 -11.16
C ASP A 79 -12.83 -6.79 -10.90
N CYS A 80 -12.54 -7.59 -9.86
CA CYS A 80 -13.40 -8.70 -9.47
C CYS A 80 -14.77 -8.20 -9.01
N LEU A 81 -14.79 -7.15 -8.19
CA LEU A 81 -16.02 -6.53 -7.72
C LEU A 81 -16.83 -5.92 -8.86
N ASP A 82 -16.21 -5.31 -9.87
CA ASP A 82 -16.93 -4.77 -11.02
C ASP A 82 -17.54 -5.85 -11.91
N ARG A 83 -16.89 -7.01 -12.03
CA ARG A 83 -17.42 -8.15 -12.78
C ARG A 83 -18.48 -8.93 -12.02
N ASP A 84 -18.27 -9.12 -10.72
CA ASP A 84 -19.20 -9.86 -9.87
C ASP A 84 -20.37 -8.96 -9.46
N LYS A 85 -21.42 -8.98 -10.28
CA LYS A 85 -22.68 -8.27 -10.02
C LYS A 85 -23.69 -9.13 -9.25
N ALA A 86 -23.24 -10.17 -8.55
CA ALA A 86 -24.14 -10.96 -7.72
C ALA A 86 -24.92 -10.08 -6.73
N ASN A 87 -26.16 -10.49 -6.45
CA ASN A 87 -26.97 -9.87 -5.40
C ASN A 87 -26.32 -10.16 -4.04
N GLY A 88 -26.10 -9.13 -3.22
CA GLY A 88 -25.51 -9.28 -1.89
C GLY A 88 -24.85 -8.00 -1.41
N ALA A 89 -24.44 -7.98 -0.14
CA ALA A 89 -23.69 -6.85 0.40
C ALA A 89 -22.30 -6.77 -0.27
N LEU A 90 -21.80 -5.56 -0.51
CA LEU A 90 -20.50 -5.35 -1.17
C LEU A 90 -19.35 -6.01 -0.40
N PHE A 91 -19.44 -6.03 0.93
CA PHE A 91 -18.52 -6.75 1.82
C PHE A 91 -18.43 -8.25 1.51
N GLU A 92 -19.57 -8.94 1.38
CA GLU A 92 -19.62 -10.39 1.16
C GLU A 92 -19.00 -10.75 -0.20
N ARG A 93 -19.32 -9.94 -1.22
CA ARG A 93 -18.69 -10.03 -2.55
C ARG A 93 -17.18 -9.84 -2.49
N ALA A 94 -16.70 -8.86 -1.71
CA ALA A 94 -15.28 -8.63 -1.55
C ALA A 94 -14.57 -9.84 -0.92
N MET A 95 -15.16 -10.45 0.11
CA MET A 95 -14.62 -11.68 0.71
C MET A 95 -14.61 -12.85 -0.27
N ALA A 96 -15.66 -13.01 -1.09
CA ALA A 96 -15.71 -14.03 -2.13
C ALA A 96 -14.61 -13.82 -3.19
N CYS A 97 -14.44 -12.57 -3.67
CA CYS A 97 -13.39 -12.19 -4.60
C CYS A 97 -11.99 -12.45 -4.05
N VAL A 98 -11.71 -12.05 -2.80
CA VAL A 98 -10.42 -12.31 -2.15
C VAL A 98 -10.14 -13.81 -2.06
N SER A 99 -11.15 -14.61 -1.71
CA SER A 99 -11.01 -16.07 -1.61
C SER A 99 -10.71 -16.71 -2.97
N ALA A 100 -11.41 -16.28 -4.02
CA ALA A 100 -11.19 -16.75 -5.39
C ALA A 100 -9.80 -16.37 -5.91
N LEU A 101 -9.38 -15.11 -5.72
CA LEU A 101 -8.07 -14.60 -6.14
C LEU A 101 -6.91 -15.24 -5.36
N SER A 102 -7.16 -15.73 -4.15
CA SER A 102 -6.17 -16.47 -3.36
C SER A 102 -6.03 -17.93 -3.79
N THR A 103 -7.10 -18.54 -4.31
CA THR A 103 -7.09 -19.94 -4.77
C THR A 103 -6.52 -20.11 -6.18
N GLY A 104 -6.63 -19.07 -7.02
CA GLY A 104 -6.13 -19.09 -8.40
C GLY A 104 -4.63 -18.79 -8.56
N ARG A 105 -3.90 -18.63 -7.45
CA ARG A 105 -2.42 -18.48 -7.42
C ARG A 105 -1.77 -19.79 -7.00
#